data_AF-A0AAN0M9I3-F1
#
_entry.id   AF-A0AAN0M9I3-F1
#
_cell.length_a   1.000
_cell.length_b   1.000
_cell.length_c   1.000
_cell.angle_alpha   90.00
_cell.angle_beta   90.00
_cell.angle_gamma   90.00
#
_symmetry.space_group_name_H-M   'P 1'
#
loop_
_entity.id
_entity.type
_entity.pdbx_description
1 polymer ?
#
loop_
_entity_poly.entity_id
_entity_poly.type
_entity_poly.pdbx_seq_one_letter_code
_entity_poly.pdbx_strand_id
1 'polypeptide(L)'
;MYSGDASYILSENPDMAFYAPLQGTNVWSDTMVIPTNAQNPELAHEWMNFMISEDASTRISEEVGYTSPLPSVVEALTAPKLNTPRLVHTCHVMVMRRMKSSSMTQT
;
A
#
# COMPACT_ATOMS: atom_id res chain seq x y z
N MET A 1 -4.00 11.27 5.27
CA MET A 1 -4.67 10.20 4.50
C MET A 1 -3.65 9.10 4.24
N TYR A 2 -4.10 7.86 4.40
CA TYR A 2 -3.44 6.61 4.03
C TYR A 2 -2.97 6.61 2.57
N SER A 3 -1.90 5.89 2.23
CA SER A 3 -1.55 5.62 0.83
C SER A 3 -2.61 4.71 0.19
N GLY A 4 -3.06 3.68 0.91
CA GLY A 4 -4.10 2.76 0.45
C GLY A 4 -5.47 3.43 0.33
N ASP A 5 -5.82 4.37 1.23
CA ASP A 5 -7.02 5.21 1.06
C ASP A 5 -6.96 5.97 -0.27
N ALA A 6 -5.77 6.44 -0.64
CA ALA A 6 -5.58 7.13 -1.89
C ALA A 6 -5.68 6.20 -3.11
N SER A 7 -5.19 4.95 -3.05
CA SER A 7 -5.45 3.93 -4.09
C SER A 7 -6.93 3.80 -4.39
N TYR A 8 -7.74 3.70 -3.35
CA TYR A 8 -9.17 3.49 -3.49
C TYR A 8 -9.83 4.70 -4.16
N ILE A 9 -9.55 5.90 -3.67
CA ILE A 9 -10.14 7.13 -4.23
C ILE A 9 -9.65 7.40 -5.66
N LEU A 10 -8.38 7.13 -5.98
CA LEU A 10 -7.87 7.25 -7.36
C LEU A 10 -8.57 6.27 -8.31
N SER A 11 -9.01 5.11 -7.82
CA SER A 11 -9.73 4.14 -8.63
C SER A 11 -11.18 4.55 -8.92
N GLU A 12 -11.81 5.31 -8.02
CA GLU A 12 -13.19 5.79 -8.16
C GLU A 12 -13.27 7.18 -8.83
N ASN A 13 -12.22 7.99 -8.72
CA ASN A 13 -12.22 9.37 -9.20
C ASN A 13 -10.95 9.71 -10.00
N PRO A 14 -11.03 9.74 -11.34
CA PRO A 14 -9.89 10.03 -12.20
C PRO A 14 -9.44 11.49 -12.15
N ASP A 15 -10.25 12.41 -11.60
CA ASP A 15 -9.87 13.82 -11.42
C ASP A 15 -9.02 14.04 -10.17
N MET A 16 -8.72 12.98 -9.41
CA MET A 16 -7.87 13.08 -8.21
C MET A 16 -6.47 12.63 -8.54
N ALA A 17 -5.49 13.30 -7.93
CA ALA A 17 -4.09 12.93 -8.02
C ALA A 17 -3.48 12.77 -6.62
N PHE A 18 -2.53 11.84 -6.57
CA PHE A 18 -1.71 11.55 -5.41
C PHE A 18 -0.37 12.27 -5.55
N TYR A 19 0.02 13.00 -4.50
CA TYR A 19 1.25 13.78 -4.50
C TYR A 19 2.08 13.54 -3.24
N ALA A 20 3.31 13.05 -3.44
CA ALA A 20 4.33 12.97 -2.41
C ALA A 20 5.31 14.16 -2.57
N PRO A 21 5.50 14.99 -1.53
CA PRO A 21 6.41 16.14 -1.60
C PRO A 21 7.88 15.72 -1.77
N LEU A 22 8.65 16.50 -2.53
CA LEU A 22 10.08 16.24 -2.79
C LEU A 22 10.95 16.36 -1.55
N GLN A 23 10.57 17.20 -0.59
CA GLN A 23 11.24 17.31 0.72
C GLN A 23 11.06 16.07 1.60
N GLY A 24 10.27 15.09 1.15
CA GLY A 24 9.91 13.90 1.90
C GLY A 24 8.60 14.07 2.67
N THR A 25 8.03 12.93 3.05
CA THR A 25 6.88 12.84 3.94
C THR A 25 7.04 11.63 4.84
N ASN A 26 6.12 11.44 5.79
CA ASN A 26 6.15 10.32 6.71
C ASN A 26 6.05 9.00 5.94
N VAL A 27 7.11 8.19 6.03
CA VAL A 27 7.11 6.78 5.65
C VAL A 27 6.77 5.97 6.89
N TRP A 28 5.93 4.97 6.72
CA TRP A 28 5.45 4.14 7.82
C TRP A 28 5.37 2.67 7.39
N SER A 29 5.48 1.79 8.36
CA SER A 29 5.35 0.35 8.19
C SER A 29 4.67 -0.22 9.41
N ASP A 30 3.60 -0.97 9.18
CA ASP A 30 2.96 -1.76 10.22
C ASP A 30 3.65 -3.12 10.32
N THR A 31 3.75 -3.66 11.54
CA THR A 31 4.31 -4.98 11.79
C THR A 31 3.42 -5.75 12.76
N MET A 32 3.35 -7.07 12.54
CA MET A 32 2.65 -7.97 13.45
C MET A 32 3.54 -8.25 14.66
N VAL A 33 2.98 -8.18 15.86
CA VAL A 33 3.68 -8.47 17.13
C VAL A 33 2.84 -9.43 17.97
N ILE A 34 3.52 -10.35 18.67
CA ILE A 34 2.88 -11.26 19.63
C ILE A 34 3.13 -10.71 21.04
N PRO A 35 2.08 -10.34 21.80
CA PRO A 35 2.23 -9.91 23.19
C PRO A 35 2.84 -11.00 24.07
N THR A 36 3.63 -10.61 25.08
CA THR A 36 4.29 -11.55 26.00
C THR A 36 3.32 -12.41 26.81
N ASN A 37 2.07 -11.97 26.96
CA ASN A 37 0.99 -12.66 27.67
C ASN A 37 -0.03 -13.33 26.72
N ALA A 38 0.32 -13.55 25.45
CA ALA A 38 -0.56 -14.21 24.50
C ALA A 38 -0.90 -15.65 24.98
N GLN A 39 -2.18 -16.00 24.99
CA GLN A 39 -2.64 -17.31 25.45
C GLN A 39 -2.21 -18.45 24.50
N ASN A 40 -2.11 -18.17 23.20
CA ASN A 40 -1.78 -19.15 22.16
C ASN A 40 -0.73 -18.59 21.20
N PRO A 41 0.55 -18.48 21.62
CA PRO A 41 1.60 -17.91 20.77
C PRO A 41 1.90 -18.78 19.54
N GLU A 42 1.78 -20.11 19.63
CA GLU A 42 2.03 -21.02 18.50
C GLU A 42 1.04 -20.80 17.35
N LEU A 43 -0.27 -20.70 17.65
CA LEU A 43 -1.29 -20.39 16.64
C LEU A 43 -1.11 -19.00 16.05
N ALA A 44 -0.64 -18.03 16.85
CA ALA A 44 -0.32 -16.70 16.34
C ALA A 44 0.85 -16.76 15.33
N HIS A 45 1.87 -17.58 15.59
CA HIS A 45 2.96 -17.82 14.63
C HIS A 45 2.46 -18.50 13.35
N GLU A 46 1.61 -19.52 13.44
CA GLU A 46 1.02 -20.17 12.26
C GLU A 46 0.21 -19.19 11.41
N TRP A 47 -0.59 -18.34 12.05
CA TRP A 47 -1.36 -17.32 11.35
C TRP A 47 -0.46 -16.26 10.70
N MET A 48 0.58 -15.79 11.39
CA MET A 48 1.55 -14.87 10.81
C MET A 48 2.27 -15.47 9.61
N ASN A 49 2.66 -16.76 9.68
CA ASN A 49 3.25 -17.50 8.57
C ASN A 49 2.30 -17.60 7.37
N PHE A 50 1.01 -17.81 7.62
CA PHE A 50 -0.01 -17.78 6.57
C PHE A 50 -0.13 -16.40 5.93
N MET A 51 -0.16 -15.32 6.72
CA MET A 51 -0.29 -13.96 6.20
C MET A 51 0.90 -13.53 5.31
N ILE A 52 2.11 -13.99 5.64
CA ILE A 52 3.31 -13.77 4.82
C ILE A 52 3.50 -14.83 3.71
N SER A 53 2.52 -15.70 3.48
CA SER A 53 2.53 -16.56 2.29
C SER A 53 2.31 -15.72 1.04
N GLU A 54 2.90 -16.12 -0.08
CA GLU A 54 2.83 -15.37 -1.34
C GLU A 54 1.38 -15.16 -1.81
N ASP A 55 0.54 -16.18 -1.72
CA ASP A 55 -0.87 -16.12 -2.12
C ASP A 55 -1.68 -15.15 -1.24
N ALA A 56 -1.57 -15.26 0.10
CA ALA A 56 -2.29 -14.37 1.01
C ALA A 56 -1.81 -12.91 0.87
N SER A 57 -0.49 -12.69 0.83
CA SER A 57 0.10 -11.37 0.66
C SER A 57 -0.27 -10.72 -0.67
N THR A 58 -0.31 -11.49 -1.77
CA THR A 58 -0.72 -10.96 -3.09
C THR A 58 -2.17 -10.47 -3.04
N ARG A 59 -3.09 -11.32 -2.55
CA ARG A 59 -4.51 -10.97 -2.46
C ARG A 59 -4.75 -9.73 -1.60
N ILE A 60 -4.08 -9.62 -0.45
CA ILE A 60 -4.21 -8.46 0.44
C ILE A 60 -3.68 -7.19 -0.25
N SER A 61 -2.53 -7.28 -0.92
CA SER A 61 -1.95 -6.13 -1.63
C SER A 61 -2.82 -5.64 -2.79
N GLU A 62 -3.47 -6.55 -3.53
CA GLU A 62 -4.40 -6.19 -4.61
C GLU A 62 -5.67 -5.52 -4.10
N GLU A 63 -6.26 -6.04 -3.03
CA GLU A 63 -7.52 -5.54 -2.49
C GLU A 63 -7.36 -4.19 -1.77
N VAL A 64 -6.31 -4.05 -0.95
CA VAL A 64 -6.10 -2.84 -0.12
C VAL A 64 -5.25 -1.79 -0.83
N GLY A 65 -4.43 -2.19 -1.79
CA GLY A 65 -3.56 -1.29 -2.57
C GLY A 65 -2.26 -0.88 -1.87
N TYR A 66 -1.86 -1.60 -0.81
CA TYR A 66 -0.56 -1.43 -0.13
C TYR A 66 0.50 -2.41 -0.63
N THR A 67 1.76 -1.96 -0.63
CA THR A 67 2.91 -2.77 -0.98
C THR A 67 3.12 -3.91 0.03
N SER A 68 3.36 -5.12 -0.48
CA SER A 68 3.71 -6.29 0.33
C SER A 68 5.17 -6.20 0.83
N PRO A 69 5.48 -6.76 2.01
CA PRO A 69 6.88 -6.92 2.46
C PRO A 69 7.66 -7.99 1.67
N LEU A 70 6.98 -8.83 0.88
CA LEU A 70 7.61 -9.87 0.07
C LEU A 70 8.07 -9.30 -1.28
N PRO A 71 9.37 -9.36 -1.61
CA PRO A 71 9.87 -8.87 -2.90
C PRO A 71 9.23 -9.56 -4.10
N SER A 72 8.95 -10.87 -4.00
CA SER A 72 8.30 -11.63 -5.07
C SER A 72 6.91 -11.10 -5.40
N VAL A 73 6.13 -10.74 -4.37
CA VAL A 73 4.78 -10.17 -4.54
C VAL A 73 4.87 -8.77 -5.15
N VAL A 74 5.83 -7.95 -4.72
CA VAL A 74 6.07 -6.64 -5.32
C VAL A 74 6.44 -6.77 -6.79
N GLU A 75 7.37 -7.65 -7.15
CA GLU A 75 7.75 -7.88 -8.55
C GLU A 75 6.57 -8.38 -9.40
N ALA A 76 5.77 -9.29 -8.88
CA ALA A 76 4.58 -9.81 -9.55
C ALA A 76 3.54 -8.71 -9.84
N LEU A 77 3.32 -7.82 -8.87
CA LEU A 77 2.30 -6.77 -8.94
C LEU A 77 2.76 -5.50 -9.66
N THR A 78 4.06 -5.29 -9.80
CA THR A 78 4.65 -4.11 -10.48
C THR A 78 5.09 -4.39 -11.92
N ALA A 79 5.10 -5.67 -12.32
CA ALA A 79 5.40 -6.05 -13.70
C ALA A 79 4.44 -5.34 -14.67
N PRO A 80 4.95 -4.78 -15.80
CA PRO A 80 4.19 -3.91 -16.72
C PRO A 80 2.97 -4.57 -17.39
N LYS A 81 2.71 -5.86 -17.12
CA LYS A 81 1.54 -6.61 -17.59
C LYS A 81 0.27 -6.28 -16.79
N LEU A 82 0.39 -5.87 -15.54
CA LEU A 82 -0.72 -5.41 -14.72
C LEU A 82 -0.70 -3.89 -14.74
N ASN A 83 -1.42 -3.30 -15.70
CA ASN A 83 -1.78 -1.89 -15.63
C ASN A 83 -2.81 -1.73 -14.50
N THR A 84 -2.42 -2.00 -13.26
CA THR A 84 -3.25 -1.91 -12.06
C THR A 84 -3.09 -0.50 -11.49
N PRO A 85 -4.00 0.44 -11.82
CA PRO A 85 -3.94 1.82 -11.31
C PRO A 85 -4.07 1.91 -9.79
N ARG A 86 -4.32 0.80 -9.08
CA ARG A 86 -4.55 0.73 -7.64
C ARG A 86 -3.29 0.59 -6.77
N LEU A 87 -2.14 0.24 -7.32
CA LEU A 87 -0.95 0.03 -6.49
C LEU A 87 -0.17 1.31 -6.31
N VAL A 88 -0.27 1.91 -5.12
CA VAL A 88 0.68 2.93 -4.71
C VAL A 88 1.94 2.22 -4.24
N HIS A 89 3.03 2.42 -4.97
CA HIS A 89 4.28 1.71 -4.74
C HIS A 89 4.93 2.00 -3.37
N THR A 90 4.38 2.91 -2.54
CA THR A 90 5.07 3.30 -1.31
C THR A 90 4.14 3.82 -0.21
N CYS A 91 4.27 3.24 0.99
CA CYS A 91 3.59 3.65 2.22
C CYS A 91 4.06 5.02 2.68
N HIS A 92 3.38 6.07 2.22
CA HIS A 92 3.56 7.44 2.66
C HIS A 92 2.27 7.98 3.29
N VAL A 93 2.37 9.05 4.09
CA VAL A 93 1.23 9.91 4.49
C VAL A 93 1.18 11.13 3.58
N MET A 94 0.06 11.41 2.92
CA MET A 94 0.02 12.44 1.85
C MET A 94 -1.26 13.27 1.77
N VAL A 95 -1.19 14.23 0.84
CA VAL A 95 -2.23 15.19 0.48
C VAL A 95 -2.81 14.82 -0.88
N MET A 96 -4.15 14.73 -0.94
CA MET A 96 -4.85 14.63 -2.22
C MET A 96 -5.05 16.01 -2.83
N ARG A 97 -4.90 16.10 -4.15
CA ARG A 97 -5.27 17.30 -4.90
C ARG A 97 -6.21 16.93 -6.03
N ARG A 98 -7.30 17.68 -6.16
CA ARG A 98 -8.16 17.64 -7.34
C ARG A 98 -7.39 18.26 -8.50
N MET A 99 -7.31 17.54 -9.61
CA MET A 99 -6.74 18.03 -10.85
C MET A 99 -7.62 19.18 -11.35
N LYS A 100 -7.11 20.40 -11.32
CA LYS A 100 -7.65 21.50 -12.13
C LYS A 100 -7.09 21.34 -13.54
N SER A 101 -7.91 21.54 -14.56
CA SER A 101 -7.58 21.31 -15.98
C SER A 101 -6.50 22.25 -16.56
N SER A 102 -5.64 22.88 -15.75
CA SER A 102 -4.62 23.81 -16.20
C SER A 102 -3.49 23.93 -15.17
N SER A 103 -2.26 23.81 -15.66
CA SER A 103 -0.94 24.02 -15.02
C SER A 103 -0.56 23.12 -13.85
N MET A 104 0.09 22.01 -14.19
CA MET A 104 1.04 21.32 -13.33
C MET A 104 2.36 22.12 -13.29
N THR A 105 2.41 23.21 -12.54
CA THR A 105 3.68 23.87 -12.18
C THR A 105 4.12 23.35 -10.82
N GLN A 106 5.22 22.60 -10.84
CA GLN A 106 5.97 22.12 -9.68
C GLN A 106 6.39 23.33 -8.82
N THR A 107 6.04 23.30 -7.54
CA THR A 107 6.71 24.04 -6.46
C THR A 107 6.42 23.34 -5.15
#